data_AF-A0A1Z4RAE7-F1
#
_entry.id   AF-A0A1Z4RAE7-F1
#
_cell.length_a   1.000
_cell.length_b   1.000
_cell.length_c   1.000
_cell.angle_alpha   90.00
_cell.angle_beta   90.00
_cell.angle_gamma   90.00
#
_symmetry.space_group_name_H-M   'P 1'
#
loop_
_entity.id
_entity.type
_entity.pdbx_description
1 polymer ?
#
loop_
_entity_poly.entity_id
_entity_poly.type
_entity_poly.pdbx_seq_one_letter_code
_entity_poly.pdbx_strand_id
1 'polypeptide(L)'
;MNVLTPEKFLKIKRQETTVNVSEFCEKWIPKIYGVQPGERGYRTACVSELAQIVGTLASFQSIYTNWNIKDDENGYPKYVKQMLDFADKEHTIAETLGLLPRKQIPE
;
A
#
# COMPACT_ATOMS: atom_id res chain seq x y z
N MET A 1 -20.59 23.06 26.10
CA MET A 1 -20.20 21.64 25.98
C MET A 1 -20.69 21.16 24.62
N ASN A 2 -19.80 20.94 23.65
CA ASN A 2 -20.18 20.45 22.32
C ASN A 2 -20.44 18.94 22.40
N VAL A 3 -21.71 18.57 22.53
CA VAL A 3 -22.15 17.17 22.48
C VAL A 3 -21.95 16.66 21.05
N LEU A 4 -21.01 15.72 20.89
CA LEU A 4 -20.84 15.00 19.63
C LEU A 4 -22.06 14.11 19.41
N THR A 5 -22.88 14.45 18.42
CA THR A 5 -24.03 13.64 18.03
C THR A 5 -23.57 12.29 17.44
N PRO A 6 -24.34 11.20 17.61
CA PRO A 6 -24.01 9.89 17.03
C PRO A 6 -23.74 9.93 15.51
N GLU A 7 -24.42 10.83 14.80
CA GLU A 7 -24.23 11.05 13.36
C GLU A 7 -22.88 11.68 13.00
N LYS A 8 -22.34 12.55 13.87
CA LYS A 8 -20.97 13.09 13.70
C LYS A 8 -19.94 12.01 13.97
N PHE A 9 -20.18 11.12 14.94
CA PHE A 9 -19.34 9.94 15.18
C PHE A 9 -19.29 8.98 13.98
N LEU A 10 -20.42 8.78 13.29
CA LEU A 10 -20.51 7.95 12.08
C LEU A 10 -19.77 8.55 10.87
N LYS A 11 -19.79 9.88 10.71
CA LYS A 11 -18.99 10.55 9.66
C LYS A 11 -17.48 10.52 9.97
N ILE A 12 -17.09 10.59 11.25
CA ILE A 12 -15.68 10.52 11.67
C ILE A 12 -15.12 9.10 11.48
N LYS A 13 -15.93 8.05 11.63
CA LYS A 13 -15.49 6.64 11.46
C LYS A 13 -15.23 6.21 10.02
N ARG A 14 -15.52 7.04 9.02
CA ARG A 14 -15.50 6.65 7.60
C ARG A 14 -14.59 7.52 6.73
N GLN A 15 -13.61 8.18 7.34
CA GLN A 15 -12.42 8.59 6.59
C GLN A 15 -11.49 7.38 6.53
N GLU A 16 -11.93 6.38 5.75
CA GLU A 16 -11.18 5.20 5.40
C GLU A 16 -10.03 5.72 4.52
N THR A 17 -8.89 6.05 5.13
CA THR A 17 -7.67 6.49 4.45
C THR A 17 -7.25 5.36 3.52
N THR A 18 -7.73 5.43 2.29
CA THR A 18 -7.47 4.41 1.28
C THR A 18 -6.09 4.71 0.71
N VAL A 19 -5.09 3.95 1.13
CA VAL A 19 -3.72 4.13 0.66
C VAL A 19 -3.65 3.67 -0.79
N ASN A 20 -3.23 4.56 -1.68
CA ASN A 20 -3.02 4.19 -3.08
C ASN A 20 -1.68 3.45 -3.27
N VAL A 21 -1.50 2.84 -4.44
CA VAL A 21 -0.30 2.02 -4.70
C VAL A 21 0.97 2.87 -4.61
N SER A 22 0.92 4.08 -5.16
CA SER A 22 2.03 5.04 -5.18
C SER A 22 2.48 5.40 -3.77
N GLU A 23 1.55 5.83 -2.92
CA GLU A 23 1.77 6.20 -1.52
C GLU A 23 2.31 5.03 -0.68
N PHE A 24 1.71 3.85 -0.85
CA PHE A 24 2.17 2.63 -0.18
C PHE A 24 3.64 2.35 -0.53
N CYS A 25 3.96 2.39 -1.82
CA CYS A 25 5.29 2.11 -2.31
C CYS A 25 6.33 3.12 -1.83
N GLU A 26 6.02 4.41 -1.96
CA GLU A 26 6.93 5.49 -1.55
C GLU A 26 7.22 5.44 -0.05
N LYS A 27 6.24 5.02 0.76
CA LYS A 27 6.38 4.89 2.21
C LYS A 27 7.20 3.66 2.63
N TRP A 28 6.92 2.50 2.04
CA TRP A 28 7.41 1.22 2.57
C TRP A 28 8.61 0.64 1.84
N ILE A 29 8.71 0.82 0.51
CA ILE A 29 9.79 0.19 -0.27
C ILE A 29 11.19 0.68 0.14
N PRO A 30 11.41 1.99 0.40
CA PRO A 30 12.70 2.45 0.92
C PRO A 30 13.09 1.80 2.25
N LYS A 31 12.11 1.46 3.08
CA LYS A 31 12.35 0.88 4.41
C LYS A 31 12.55 -0.63 4.36
N ILE A 32 11.78 -1.32 3.51
CA ILE A 32 11.79 -2.79 3.41
C ILE A 32 12.92 -3.28 2.50
N TYR A 33 13.11 -2.63 1.35
CA TYR A 33 14.07 -3.06 0.32
C TYR A 33 15.32 -2.18 0.26
N GLY A 34 15.31 -1.00 0.89
CA GLY A 34 16.45 -0.09 0.86
C GLY A 34 16.63 0.66 -0.46
N VAL A 35 15.58 0.76 -1.28
CA VAL A 35 15.62 1.38 -2.61
C VAL A 35 14.67 2.57 -2.69
N GLN A 36 15.15 3.69 -3.23
CA GLN A 36 14.42 4.95 -3.31
C GLN A 36 13.57 5.09 -4.59
N PRO A 37 12.51 5.92 -4.58
CA PRO A 37 11.78 6.26 -5.80
C PRO A 37 12.73 6.81 -6.89
N GLY A 38 12.64 6.24 -8.09
CA GLY A 38 13.50 6.61 -9.23
C GLY A 38 14.80 5.79 -9.35
N GLU A 39 15.16 5.00 -8.35
CA GLU A 39 16.31 4.10 -8.45
C GLU A 39 15.98 2.85 -9.28
N ARG A 40 17.02 2.29 -9.91
CA ARG A 40 16.90 1.01 -10.62
C ARG A 40 16.51 -0.07 -9.60
N GLY A 41 15.41 -0.78 -9.90
CA GLY A 41 14.89 -1.84 -9.05
C GLY A 41 13.76 -1.41 -8.11
N TYR A 42 13.50 -0.10 -7.95
CA TYR A 42 12.37 0.40 -7.13
C TYR A 42 11.04 -0.17 -7.61
N ARG A 43 10.79 -0.09 -8.92
CA ARG A 43 9.57 -0.63 -9.53
C ARG A 43 9.45 -2.15 -9.35
N THR A 44 10.56 -2.87 -9.46
CA THR A 44 10.58 -4.33 -9.25
C THR A 44 10.25 -4.67 -7.79
N ALA A 45 10.83 -3.95 -6.83
CA ALA A 45 10.55 -4.11 -5.41
C ALA A 45 9.08 -3.81 -5.08
N CYS A 46 8.54 -2.71 -5.62
CA CYS A 46 7.13 -2.37 -5.53
C CYS A 46 6.22 -3.51 -6.01
N VAL A 47 6.42 -3.98 -7.23
CA VAL A 47 5.56 -4.99 -7.82
C VAL A 47 5.71 -6.33 -7.09
N SER A 48 6.91 -6.66 -6.61
CA SER A 48 7.15 -7.82 -5.76
C SER A 48 6.36 -7.75 -4.45
N GLU A 49 6.42 -6.64 -3.73
CA GLU A 49 5.70 -6.46 -2.46
C GLU A 49 4.18 -6.51 -2.67
N LEU A 50 3.68 -5.81 -3.69
CA LEU A 50 2.27 -5.79 -4.02
C LEU A 50 1.74 -7.17 -4.41
N ALA A 51 2.54 -7.96 -5.14
CA ALA A 51 2.16 -9.32 -5.49
C ALA A 51 2.13 -10.26 -4.27
N GLN A 52 3.00 -10.05 -3.27
CA GLN A 52 2.93 -10.77 -2.00
C GLN A 52 1.65 -10.44 -1.23
N ILE A 53 1.30 -9.14 -1.16
CA ILE A 53 0.10 -8.65 -0.46
C ILE A 53 -1.18 -9.18 -1.11
N VAL A 54 -1.26 -9.14 -2.44
CA VAL A 54 -2.48 -9.48 -3.20
C VAL A 54 -2.58 -10.99 -3.50
N GLY A 55 -1.49 -11.73 -3.33
CA GLY A 55 -1.50 -13.20 -3.33
C GLY A 55 -1.70 -13.89 -4.69
N THR A 56 -1.56 -13.19 -5.83
CA THR A 56 -1.71 -13.82 -7.16
C THR A 56 -0.76 -13.24 -8.23
N LEU A 57 -0.21 -14.13 -9.08
CA LEU A 57 0.60 -13.75 -10.25
C LEU A 57 -0.19 -12.93 -11.30
N ALA A 58 -1.50 -13.18 -11.42
CA ALA A 58 -2.38 -12.38 -12.27
C ALA A 58 -2.40 -10.89 -11.86
N SER A 59 -2.22 -10.62 -10.57
CA SER A 59 -2.12 -9.26 -10.04
C SER A 59 -0.77 -8.64 -10.34
N PHE A 60 0.33 -9.41 -10.38
CA PHE A 60 1.66 -8.91 -10.74
C PHE A 60 1.68 -8.28 -12.14
N GLN A 61 1.20 -9.00 -13.15
CA GLN A 61 1.19 -8.51 -14.53
C GLN A 61 0.26 -7.31 -14.70
N SER A 62 -0.92 -7.34 -14.06
CA SER A 62 -1.88 -6.23 -14.10
C SER A 62 -1.33 -4.97 -13.41
N ILE A 63 -0.75 -5.11 -12.22
CA ILE A 63 -0.14 -4.00 -11.47
C ILE A 63 1.07 -3.42 -12.22
N TYR A 64 1.90 -4.29 -12.82
CA TYR A 64 3.04 -3.84 -13.61
C TYR A 64 2.61 -3.09 -14.87
N THR A 65 1.61 -3.61 -15.59
CA THR A 65 1.10 -3.02 -16.85
C THR A 65 0.35 -1.72 -16.58
N ASN A 66 -0.43 -1.68 -15.49
CA ASN A 66 -1.26 -0.55 -15.11
C ASN A 66 -0.56 0.42 -14.15
N TRP A 67 0.75 0.26 -13.92
CA TRP A 67 1.55 1.14 -13.06
C TRP A 67 1.41 2.63 -13.39
N ASN A 68 1.11 2.95 -14.67
CA ASN A 68 0.91 4.32 -15.16
C ASN A 68 -0.57 4.68 -15.37
N ILE A 69 -1.51 3.78 -15.10
CA ILE A 69 -2.93 4.13 -15.07
C ILE A 69 -3.12 4.87 -13.77
N LYS A 70 -3.42 6.16 -13.90
CA LYS A 70 -3.64 7.10 -12.79
C LYS A 70 -4.43 6.42 -11.68
N ASP A 71 -4.07 6.73 -10.43
CA ASP A 71 -4.78 6.37 -9.19
C ASP A 71 -6.22 6.90 -9.18
N ASP A 72 -7.04 6.53 -10.17
CA ASP A 72 -8.46 6.81 -10.25
C ASP A 72 -9.24 5.66 -9.60
N GLU A 73 -10.51 5.92 -9.28
CA GLU A 73 -11.37 4.92 -8.64
C GLU A 73 -11.60 3.66 -9.49
N ASN A 74 -11.20 3.67 -10.77
CA ASN A 74 -11.41 2.60 -11.74
C ASN A 74 -10.14 1.80 -12.11
N GLY A 75 -8.94 2.30 -11.76
CA GLY A 75 -7.66 1.71 -12.19
C GLY A 75 -7.29 0.40 -11.50
N TYR A 76 -7.77 0.19 -10.26
CA TYR A 76 -7.52 -1.04 -9.49
C TYR A 76 -8.80 -1.60 -8.88
N PRO A 77 -8.98 -2.94 -8.86
CA PRO A 77 -10.09 -3.56 -8.16
C PRO A 77 -10.15 -3.15 -6.68
N LYS A 78 -11.35 -2.92 -6.15
CA LYS A 78 -11.57 -2.49 -4.75
C LYS A 78 -10.86 -3.36 -3.70
N TYR A 79 -10.74 -4.66 -3.96
CA TYR A 79 -10.05 -5.58 -3.05
C TYR A 79 -8.56 -5.26 -2.91
N VAL A 80 -7.90 -4.74 -3.96
CA VAL A 80 -6.49 -4.32 -3.90
C VAL A 80 -6.32 -3.18 -2.90
N LYS A 81 -7.19 -2.17 -2.97
CA LYS A 81 -7.20 -1.05 -2.02
C LYS A 81 -7.34 -1.51 -0.57
N GLN A 82 -8.26 -2.45 -0.31
CA GLN A 82 -8.43 -3.01 1.03
C GLN A 82 -7.21 -3.80 1.53
N MET A 83 -6.56 -4.55 0.65
CA MET A 83 -5.33 -5.28 0.99
C MET A 83 -4.16 -4.33 1.26
N LEU A 84 -4.07 -3.21 0.53
CA LEU A 84 -3.06 -2.18 0.79
C LEU A 84 -3.27 -1.49 2.13
N ASP A 85 -4.51 -1.15 2.48
CA ASP A 85 -4.83 -0.58 3.80
C ASP A 85 -4.46 -1.53 4.94
N PHE A 86 -4.64 -2.84 4.72
CA PHE A 86 -4.24 -3.85 5.69
C PHE A 86 -2.72 -3.94 5.81
N ALA A 87 -2.02 -4.06 4.68
CA ALA A 87 -0.56 -4.11 4.65
C ALA A 87 0.09 -2.84 5.21
N ASP A 88 -0.48 -1.65 4.98
CA ASP A 88 0.04 -0.39 5.52
C ASP A 88 -0.01 -0.39 7.05
N LYS A 89 -1.09 -0.92 7.63
CA LYS A 89 -1.24 -1.07 9.08
C LYS A 89 -0.27 -2.11 9.63
N GLU A 90 -0.13 -3.26 8.97
CA GLU A 90 0.82 -4.29 9.38
C GLU A 90 2.26 -3.77 9.38
N HIS A 91 2.67 -3.06 8.33
CA HIS A 91 3.98 -2.44 8.26
C HIS A 91 4.16 -1.32 9.28
N THR A 92 3.13 -0.54 9.57
CA THR A 92 3.17 0.48 10.64
C THR A 92 3.40 -0.16 12.00
N ILE A 93 2.71 -1.27 12.29
CA ILE A 93 2.91 -2.04 13.53
C ILE A 93 4.32 -2.62 13.57
N ALA A 94 4.77 -3.25 12.48
CA ALA A 94 6.10 -3.84 12.39
C ALA A 94 7.21 -2.79 12.56
N GLU A 95 7.08 -1.62 11.93
CA GLU A 95 7.99 -0.49 12.11
C GLU A 95 8.01 -0.01 13.57
N THR A 96 6.83 0.17 14.19
CA THR A 96 6.72 0.60 15.59
C THR A 96 7.40 -0.38 16.55
N LEU A 97 7.33 -1.69 16.25
CA LEU A 97 7.97 -2.74 17.03
C LEU A 97 9.44 -2.98 16.66
N GLY A 98 9.98 -2.30 15.66
CA GLY A 98 11.34 -2.55 15.14
C GLY A 98 11.50 -3.90 14.43
N LEU A 99 10.39 -4.49 13.96
CA LEU A 99 10.29 -5.80 13.31
C LEU A 99 10.09 -5.70 11.79
N LEU A 100 10.24 -4.50 11.20
CA LEU A 100 10.05 -4.31 9.77
C LEU A 100 11.06 -5.19 8.98
N PRO A 101 10.59 -6.02 8.02
CA PRO A 101 11.47 -6.93 7.31
C PRO A 101 12.45 -6.16 6.43
N ARG A 102 13.68 -6.66 6.33
CA ARG A 102 14.68 -6.21 5.35
C ARG A 102 14.79 -7.24 4.25
N LYS A 103 14.15 -6.98 3.11
CA LYS A 103 14.09 -7.87 1.96
C LYS A 103 15.13 -7.47 0.91
N GLN A 104 15.50 -8.43 0.06
CA GLN A 104 16.28 -8.17 -1.15
C GLN A 104 15.35 -8.11 -2.35
N ILE A 105 15.71 -7.31 -3.37
CA ILE A 105 14.96 -7.28 -4.62
C ILE A 105 15.13 -8.64 -5.30
N PRO A 106 14.04 -9.32 -5.72
CA PRO A 106 14.16 -10.55 -6.48
C PRO A 106 14.88 -10.28 -7.82
N GLU A 107 15.77 -11.20 -8.20
CA GLU A 107 16.54 -11.17 -9.46
C GLU A 107 15.65 -11.35 -10.71
#